data_AF-A0A423VWD2-F1
#
_entry.id   AF-A0A423VWD2-F1
#
_cell.length_a   1.000
_cell.length_b   1.000
_cell.length_c   1.000
_cell.angle_alpha   90.00
_cell.angle_beta   90.00
_cell.angle_gamma   90.00
#
_symmetry.space_group_name_H-M   'P 1'
#
loop_
_entity.id
_entity.type
_entity.pdbx_description
1 polymer ?
#
loop_
_entity_poly.entity_id
_entity_poly.type
_entity_poly.pdbx_seq_one_letter_code
_entity_poly.pdbx_strand_id
1 'polypeptide(L)'
;MKLTPIRVRGKRGQPKPTKKHARQSKVDGEEETNGQPERKRVKKQHHGEGGDDTRVKRARLHQLPHEILERIFIASQNLFLPLVSRELHHMLSGDSIKYRLVGAAFGPTWDAYYGCDNFEVVSYDGWQSDTERIAGDPTFQSAVLACSWAKLPMLLRSFDVWIRQQSKGRAYFHIPELKQDRLRMVPQPGSLYEKAYIDETDDPAGSTTMTMREKLAFDLVNFEALLSHSSPAAPCVLPVGHIPIKGNTYRLRAMLGMHLEVHPGARIPGDLLCGPFESDDGAIGMGAEKMERLFWLVRGGSCLQEDQTWEVTREGFRQILRLIKIDVKSTSGGDDGDKDSSNDANTNTNTNTNERLELAARLLALFSLLGVFDTQLHWPRYIVQTTLAQVSALIPHAAPASGQDALLGEVAALLRHALGHHYEESSALRHLGRRWRPRGLHAMHSRNMHVAAFSRVWRHRAGLFLGLPGGVEGGQGQGQQQQQQQSSPVMAPGAGPVMHEPWSDFGLDP
;
A
#
# COMPACT_ATOMS: atom_id res chain seq x y z
N MET A 1 -19.85 -17.80 43.62
CA MET A 1 -19.86 -16.33 43.40
C MET A 1 -21.29 -15.92 43.07
N LYS A 2 -21.85 -14.93 43.78
CA LYS A 2 -23.24 -14.47 43.55
C LYS A 2 -23.28 -13.58 42.30
N LEU A 3 -23.91 -14.06 41.24
CA LEU A 3 -24.10 -13.31 39.99
C LEU A 3 -25.21 -12.27 40.17
N THR A 4 -24.93 -11.03 39.79
CA THR A 4 -25.88 -9.91 39.82
C THR A 4 -26.90 -10.06 38.69
N PRO A 5 -28.21 -9.89 38.97
CA PRO A 5 -29.24 -10.07 37.95
C PRO A 5 -29.32 -8.87 37.00
N ILE A 6 -29.22 -9.16 35.70
CA ILE A 6 -29.38 -8.19 34.61
C ILE A 6 -30.88 -7.87 34.44
N ARG A 7 -31.28 -6.63 34.72
CA ARG A 7 -32.64 -6.13 34.45
C ARG A 7 -32.78 -5.75 32.98
N VAL A 8 -33.41 -6.61 32.19
CA VAL A 8 -33.81 -6.31 30.81
C VAL A 8 -35.02 -5.37 30.83
N ARG A 9 -34.84 -4.17 30.30
CA ARG A 9 -35.88 -3.12 30.20
C ARG A 9 -36.86 -3.48 29.08
N GLY A 10 -38.05 -3.95 29.44
CA GLY A 10 -39.11 -4.32 28.50
C GLY A 10 -39.58 -3.16 27.63
N LYS A 11 -39.57 -3.36 26.30
CA LYS A 11 -40.30 -2.56 25.32
C LYS A 11 -41.79 -2.86 25.45
N ARG A 12 -42.57 -1.95 26.05
CA ARG A 12 -44.03 -1.96 25.91
C ARG A 12 -44.41 -1.12 24.69
N GLY A 13 -44.95 -1.78 23.69
CA GLY A 13 -45.63 -1.15 22.56
C GLY A 13 -46.88 -0.40 23.03
N GLN A 14 -47.10 0.77 22.44
CA GLN A 14 -48.35 1.52 22.48
C GLN A 14 -48.93 1.50 21.06
N PRO A 15 -50.14 0.97 20.84
CA PRO A 15 -50.84 1.13 19.55
C PRO A 15 -51.47 2.52 19.46
N LYS A 16 -51.30 3.18 18.31
CA LYS A 16 -51.92 4.48 17.99
C LYS A 16 -53.42 4.32 17.74
N PRO A 17 -54.29 5.21 18.23
CA PRO A 17 -55.72 5.19 17.94
C PRO A 17 -56.03 5.71 16.53
N THR A 18 -56.96 5.03 15.88
CA THR A 18 -57.52 5.28 14.55
C THR A 18 -58.41 6.52 14.53
N LYS A 19 -58.11 7.48 13.64
CA LYS A 19 -59.01 8.60 13.32
C LYS A 19 -60.05 8.14 12.31
N LYS A 20 -61.32 8.14 12.74
CA LYS A 20 -62.51 8.04 11.88
C LYS A 20 -62.60 9.29 11.00
N HIS A 21 -62.58 9.14 9.69
CA HIS A 21 -63.08 10.14 8.75
C HIS A 21 -64.55 9.84 8.44
N ALA A 22 -65.42 10.77 8.81
CA ALA A 22 -66.81 10.79 8.38
C ALA A 22 -66.91 11.51 7.02
N ARG A 23 -67.72 10.91 6.14
CA ARG A 23 -68.14 11.37 4.82
C ARG A 23 -68.97 12.65 4.90
N GLN A 24 -68.81 13.52 3.90
CA GLN A 24 -69.88 14.27 3.18
C GLN A 24 -69.16 15.03 2.04
N SER A 25 -69.21 14.56 0.80
CA SER A 25 -70.24 14.78 -0.22
C SER A 25 -70.41 16.24 -0.67
N LYS A 26 -70.09 16.44 -1.97
CA LYS A 26 -70.97 16.99 -3.02
C LYS A 26 -70.66 18.41 -3.56
N VAL A 27 -70.63 18.44 -4.91
CA VAL A 27 -71.07 19.47 -5.89
C VAL A 27 -70.02 20.44 -6.44
N ASP A 28 -69.93 20.36 -7.77
CA ASP A 28 -69.31 21.27 -8.75
C ASP A 28 -69.93 22.67 -8.74
N GLY A 29 -69.15 23.69 -9.06
CA GLY A 29 -69.68 25.02 -9.35
C GLY A 29 -68.60 26.08 -9.44
N GLU A 30 -68.52 26.69 -10.62
CA GLU A 30 -67.60 27.73 -11.04
C GLU A 30 -67.79 29.07 -10.28
N GLU A 31 -66.89 29.99 -10.62
CA GLU A 31 -67.02 31.45 -10.60
C GLU A 31 -66.39 32.29 -9.48
N GLU A 32 -65.77 33.35 -9.98
CA GLU A 32 -64.99 34.39 -9.33
C GLU A 32 -65.79 35.14 -8.26
N THR A 33 -65.10 35.68 -7.24
CA THR A 33 -65.28 37.09 -6.84
C THR A 33 -64.30 37.50 -5.73
N ASN A 34 -63.76 38.71 -5.91
CA ASN A 34 -63.11 39.54 -4.90
C ASN A 34 -63.88 39.61 -3.57
N GLY A 35 -63.16 39.63 -2.44
CA GLY A 35 -63.76 40.03 -1.17
C GLY A 35 -62.87 39.83 0.06
N GLN A 36 -62.03 40.83 0.35
CA GLN A 36 -61.61 41.11 1.72
C GLN A 36 -62.85 41.37 2.60
N PRO A 37 -62.81 41.04 3.91
CA PRO A 37 -62.56 42.14 4.85
C PRO A 37 -61.73 41.76 6.10
N GLU A 38 -61.04 42.79 6.59
CA GLU A 38 -60.43 42.87 7.91
C GLU A 38 -61.40 42.48 9.04
N ARG A 39 -60.86 41.92 10.15
CA ARG A 39 -61.26 42.32 11.52
C ARG A 39 -60.27 41.86 12.60
N LYS A 40 -59.57 42.86 13.14
CA LYS A 40 -59.42 43.22 14.57
C LYS A 40 -58.87 42.19 15.56
N ARG A 41 -57.62 42.49 15.98
CA ARG A 41 -57.14 42.68 17.36
C ARG A 41 -57.70 41.76 18.45
N VAL A 42 -56.84 40.87 18.98
CA VAL A 42 -56.69 40.71 20.43
C VAL A 42 -55.21 40.68 20.80
N LYS A 43 -54.82 41.75 21.49
CA LYS A 43 -53.57 41.96 22.20
C LYS A 43 -53.64 41.15 23.49
N LYS A 44 -52.73 40.21 23.73
CA LYS A 44 -52.38 39.78 25.08
C LYS A 44 -50.87 39.56 25.18
N GLN A 45 -50.22 40.62 25.63
CA GLN A 45 -48.92 40.57 26.28
C GLN A 45 -49.02 39.61 27.47
N HIS A 46 -48.15 38.61 27.52
CA HIS A 46 -47.59 38.15 28.77
C HIS A 46 -46.08 38.21 28.64
N HIS A 47 -45.51 39.20 29.33
CA HIS A 47 -44.12 39.22 29.73
C HIS A 47 -43.81 37.91 30.47
N GLY A 48 -42.93 37.12 29.86
CA GLY A 48 -42.18 36.04 30.48
C GLY A 48 -40.70 36.28 30.22
N GLU A 49 -40.21 37.47 30.58
CA GLU A 49 -38.81 37.69 30.91
C GLU A 49 -38.44 36.73 32.03
N GLY A 50 -37.57 35.77 31.71
CA GLY A 50 -37.16 34.73 32.65
C GLY A 50 -36.11 33.82 32.06
N GLY A 51 -34.99 34.44 31.68
CA GLY A 51 -33.64 33.89 31.53
C GLY A 51 -33.47 32.41 31.18
N ASP A 52 -33.00 32.14 29.95
CA ASP A 52 -31.77 31.34 29.75
C ASP A 52 -31.30 31.29 28.26
N ASP A 53 -31.61 32.29 27.44
CA ASP A 53 -31.25 32.26 26.01
C ASP A 53 -29.86 32.88 25.72
N THR A 54 -28.96 32.81 26.70
CA THR A 54 -27.50 32.84 26.48
C THR A 54 -26.99 31.47 26.01
N ARG A 55 -27.84 30.69 25.33
CA ARG A 55 -27.37 29.73 24.33
C ARG A 55 -26.60 30.51 23.28
N VAL A 56 -25.32 30.73 23.57
CA VAL A 56 -24.28 31.06 22.62
C VAL A 56 -24.60 30.20 21.41
N LYS A 57 -25.15 30.82 20.37
CA LYS A 57 -25.36 30.18 19.08
C LYS A 57 -23.96 29.90 18.60
N ARG A 58 -23.38 28.78 19.04
CA ARG A 58 -22.06 28.34 18.65
C ARG A 58 -22.09 28.38 17.13
N ALA A 59 -21.24 29.24 16.56
CA ALA A 59 -21.14 29.37 15.12
C ALA A 59 -20.99 27.96 14.57
N ARG A 60 -21.93 27.57 13.72
CA ARG A 60 -21.88 26.22 13.16
C ARG A 60 -20.66 26.17 12.26
N LEU A 61 -19.92 25.07 12.29
CA LEU A 61 -18.65 24.97 11.57
C LEU A 61 -18.81 25.34 10.08
N HIS A 62 -19.92 24.95 9.44
CA HIS A 62 -20.25 25.30 8.05
C HIS A 62 -20.48 26.80 7.76
N GLN A 63 -20.62 27.65 8.78
CA GLN A 63 -20.79 29.11 8.61
C GLN A 63 -19.44 29.83 8.47
N LEU A 64 -18.33 29.14 8.73
CA LEU A 64 -17.01 29.72 8.57
C LEU A 64 -16.67 29.88 7.08
N PRO A 65 -15.87 30.90 6.72
CA PRO A 65 -15.32 31.01 5.37
C PRO A 65 -14.58 29.73 4.97
N HIS A 66 -14.67 29.39 3.68
CA HIS A 66 -14.13 28.15 3.13
C HIS A 66 -12.63 28.00 3.43
N GLU A 67 -11.84 29.08 3.32
CA GLU A 67 -10.39 29.08 3.55
C GLU A 67 -10.04 28.77 5.01
N ILE A 68 -10.89 29.21 5.96
CA ILE A 68 -10.72 28.92 7.39
C ILE A 68 -11.04 27.46 7.65
N LEU A 69 -12.07 26.91 7.00
CA LEU A 69 -12.42 25.49 7.10
C LEU A 69 -11.33 24.60 6.55
N GLU A 70 -10.74 24.94 5.39
CA GLU A 70 -9.59 24.22 4.84
C GLU A 70 -8.42 24.18 5.84
N ARG A 71 -8.08 25.32 6.45
CA ARG A 71 -6.99 25.41 7.42
C ARG A 71 -7.27 24.59 8.67
N ILE A 72 -8.48 24.68 9.22
CA ILE A 72 -8.90 23.87 10.37
C ILE A 72 -8.81 22.39 10.02
N PHE A 73 -9.30 22.00 8.84
CA PHE A 73 -9.30 20.60 8.41
C PHE A 73 -7.87 20.06 8.29
N ILE A 74 -6.99 20.76 7.58
CA ILE A 74 -5.58 20.35 7.40
C ILE A 74 -4.84 20.33 8.75
N ALA A 75 -5.02 21.35 9.60
CA ALA A 75 -4.38 21.43 10.90
C ALA A 75 -4.88 20.35 11.87
N SER A 76 -6.15 19.96 11.76
CA SER A 76 -6.74 18.91 12.61
C SER A 76 -6.30 17.50 12.23
N GLN A 77 -5.81 17.30 11.00
CA GLN A 77 -5.45 15.99 10.42
C GLN A 77 -6.57 14.93 10.54
N ASN A 78 -7.82 15.38 10.77
CA ASN A 78 -8.94 14.51 11.07
C ASN A 78 -9.77 14.27 9.82
N LEU A 79 -9.51 13.16 9.13
CA LEU A 79 -10.21 12.77 7.90
C LEU A 79 -11.70 12.49 8.09
N PHE A 80 -12.19 12.39 9.34
CA PHE A 80 -13.62 12.26 9.64
C PHE A 80 -14.37 13.59 9.66
N LEU A 81 -13.68 14.74 9.67
CA LEU A 81 -14.33 16.06 9.70
C LEU A 81 -15.32 16.28 8.54
N PRO A 82 -15.01 15.94 7.27
CA PRO A 82 -15.95 16.07 6.17
C PRO A 82 -17.16 15.15 6.32
N LEU A 83 -17.04 14.04 7.07
CA LEU A 83 -18.12 13.07 7.27
C LEU A 83 -19.17 13.53 8.29
N VAL A 84 -18.86 14.55 9.11
CA VAL A 84 -19.80 15.07 10.11
C VAL A 84 -21.01 15.76 9.48
N SER A 85 -20.86 16.35 8.28
CA SER A 85 -21.94 17.03 7.58
C SER A 85 -21.72 16.99 6.06
N ARG A 86 -22.80 16.77 5.30
CA ARG A 86 -22.79 16.79 3.84
C ARG A 86 -22.31 18.14 3.27
N GLU A 87 -22.63 19.26 3.92
CA GLU A 87 -22.15 20.57 3.49
C GLU A 87 -20.63 20.68 3.63
N LEU A 88 -20.09 20.21 4.76
CA LEU A 88 -18.65 20.17 4.99
C LEU A 88 -17.96 19.22 4.02
N HIS A 89 -18.58 18.07 3.71
CA HIS A 89 -18.10 17.16 2.68
C HIS A 89 -17.94 17.89 1.34
N HIS A 90 -18.99 18.54 0.83
CA HIS A 90 -18.90 19.25 -0.45
C HIS A 90 -17.86 20.37 -0.44
N MET A 91 -17.75 21.11 0.67
CA MET A 91 -16.75 22.16 0.79
C MET A 91 -15.32 21.61 0.86
N LEU A 92 -15.09 20.48 1.54
CA LEU A 92 -13.75 19.95 1.82
C LEU A 92 -13.28 18.89 0.81
N SER A 93 -14.12 18.51 -0.15
CA SER A 93 -13.79 17.47 -1.16
C SER A 93 -13.01 17.98 -2.37
N GLY A 94 -12.62 19.27 -2.38
CA GLY A 94 -11.83 19.84 -3.45
C GLY A 94 -10.44 19.18 -3.58
N ASP A 95 -9.99 18.95 -4.81
CA ASP A 95 -8.69 18.31 -5.05
C ASP A 95 -7.52 19.15 -4.51
N SER A 96 -7.63 20.47 -4.49
CA SER A 96 -6.67 21.37 -3.84
C SER A 96 -6.43 21.00 -2.39
N ILE A 97 -7.48 20.65 -1.65
CA ILE A 97 -7.44 20.27 -0.24
C ILE A 97 -6.80 18.89 -0.10
N LYS A 98 -7.15 17.94 -0.97
CA LYS A 98 -6.54 16.60 -1.00
C LYS A 98 -5.03 16.68 -1.24
N TYR A 99 -4.57 17.50 -2.19
CA TYR A 99 -3.13 17.73 -2.40
C TYR A 99 -2.45 18.29 -1.14
N ARG A 100 -3.09 19.24 -0.46
CA ARG A 100 -2.56 19.81 0.80
C ARG A 100 -2.57 18.80 1.95
N LEU A 101 -3.57 17.93 2.04
CA LEU A 101 -3.62 16.85 3.04
C LEU A 101 -2.51 15.84 2.82
N VAL A 102 -2.27 15.41 1.59
CA VAL A 102 -1.13 14.54 1.25
C VAL A 102 0.17 15.26 1.58
N GLY A 103 0.30 16.53 1.20
CA GLY A 103 1.47 17.35 1.56
C GLY A 103 1.66 17.49 3.07
N ALA A 104 0.59 17.57 3.87
CA ALA A 104 0.66 17.61 5.33
C ALA A 104 1.05 16.25 5.93
N ALA A 105 0.56 15.15 5.37
CA ALA A 105 0.82 13.80 5.87
C ALA A 105 2.24 13.31 5.54
N PHE A 106 2.69 13.54 4.30
CA PHE A 106 3.97 13.04 3.82
C PHE A 106 5.07 14.09 3.80
N GLY A 107 4.71 15.38 3.83
CA GLY A 107 5.67 16.49 3.77
C GLY A 107 6.78 16.44 4.80
N PRO A 108 6.55 16.06 6.07
CA PRO A 108 7.64 15.91 7.04
C PRO A 108 8.62 14.78 6.69
N THR A 109 8.12 13.66 6.19
CA THR A 109 8.97 12.54 5.72
C THR A 109 9.75 12.95 4.47
N TRP A 110 9.07 13.58 3.50
CA TRP A 110 9.72 14.11 2.32
C TRP A 110 10.77 15.14 2.68
N ASP A 111 10.50 16.08 3.59
CA ASP A 111 11.45 17.13 3.95
C ASP A 111 12.75 16.57 4.54
N ALA A 112 12.65 15.52 5.36
CA ALA A 112 13.79 14.90 6.00
C ALA A 112 14.61 14.00 5.06
N TYR A 113 13.98 13.36 4.07
CA TYR A 113 14.61 12.30 3.28
C TYR A 113 14.58 12.54 1.76
N TYR A 114 14.18 13.74 1.32
CA TYR A 114 14.14 14.10 -0.08
C TYR A 114 15.51 13.90 -0.74
N GLY A 115 15.56 12.98 -1.70
CA GLY A 115 16.75 12.65 -2.46
C GLY A 115 17.77 11.76 -1.76
N CYS A 116 17.49 11.32 -0.53
CA CYS A 116 18.30 10.33 0.16
C CYS A 116 17.93 8.92 -0.30
N ASP A 117 18.93 8.10 -0.63
CA ASP A 117 18.72 6.65 -0.78
C ASP A 117 18.67 6.02 0.62
N ASN A 118 17.83 5.01 0.85
CA ASN A 118 17.76 4.33 2.14
C ASN A 118 19.13 3.81 2.58
N PHE A 119 20.02 3.44 1.65
CA PHE A 119 21.39 3.04 2.00
C PHE A 119 22.21 4.15 2.68
N GLU A 120 21.90 5.41 2.42
CA GLU A 120 22.52 6.56 3.09
C GLU A 120 21.87 6.82 4.45
N VAL A 121 20.56 6.56 4.55
CA VAL A 121 19.80 6.69 5.79
C VAL A 121 20.10 5.55 6.78
N VAL A 122 20.56 4.39 6.31
CA VAL A 122 21.04 3.24 7.13
C VAL A 122 22.31 3.65 7.89
N SER A 123 22.14 4.47 8.92
CA SER A 123 23.21 4.87 9.83
C SER A 123 23.52 3.78 10.86
N TYR A 124 22.62 2.81 11.05
CA TYR A 124 22.80 1.68 11.98
C TYR A 124 21.88 0.49 11.66
N ASP A 125 22.19 -0.67 12.25
CA ASP A 125 21.40 -1.90 12.13
C ASP A 125 20.07 -1.78 12.88
N GLY A 126 18.97 -2.21 12.28
CA GLY A 126 17.63 -2.13 12.89
C GLY A 126 16.90 -0.78 12.75
N TRP A 127 17.43 0.19 11.98
CA TRP A 127 16.76 1.50 11.78
C TRP A 127 15.31 1.40 11.26
N GLN A 128 14.97 0.33 10.53
CA GLN A 128 13.61 0.09 10.02
C GLN A 128 12.61 -0.14 11.15
N SER A 129 13.08 -0.67 12.28
CA SER A 129 12.28 -0.88 13.49
C SER A 129 12.20 0.38 14.35
N ASP A 130 13.15 1.31 14.21
CA ASP A 130 13.18 2.56 14.95
C ASP A 130 12.32 3.63 14.27
N THR A 131 11.02 3.34 14.25
CA THR A 131 10.00 4.20 13.65
C THR A 131 9.90 5.57 14.31
N GLU A 132 10.32 5.71 15.58
CA GLU A 132 10.26 6.97 16.33
C GLU A 132 11.28 8.00 15.85
N ARG A 133 12.41 7.55 15.27
CA ARG A 133 13.43 8.46 14.74
C ARG A 133 13.16 8.95 13.32
N ILE A 134 12.22 8.31 12.63
CA ILE A 134 11.90 8.65 11.26
C ILE A 134 10.93 9.83 11.26
N ALA A 135 11.26 10.89 10.52
CA ALA A 135 10.39 12.04 10.43
C ALA A 135 9.07 11.68 9.73
N GLY A 136 7.94 12.08 10.30
CA GLY A 136 6.61 11.84 9.76
C GLY A 136 5.61 11.37 10.82
N ASP A 137 4.34 11.34 10.45
CA ASP A 137 3.30 10.67 11.23
C ASP A 137 2.82 9.42 10.47
N PRO A 138 3.22 8.21 10.89
CA PRO A 138 2.77 6.97 10.23
C PRO A 138 1.26 6.79 10.30
N THR A 139 0.60 7.24 11.37
CA THR A 139 -0.83 7.07 11.56
C THR A 139 -1.60 7.92 10.56
N PHE A 140 -1.19 9.19 10.42
CA PHE A 140 -1.83 10.09 9.47
C PHE A 140 -1.54 9.68 8.02
N GLN A 141 -0.32 9.23 7.69
CA GLN A 141 -0.03 8.67 6.35
C GLN A 141 -0.90 7.44 6.06
N SER A 142 -1.02 6.53 7.02
CA SER A 142 -1.89 5.34 6.90
C SER A 142 -3.35 5.72 6.63
N ALA A 143 -3.86 6.72 7.37
CA ALA A 143 -5.23 7.19 7.22
C ALA A 143 -5.47 7.81 5.83
N VAL A 144 -4.51 8.60 5.32
CA VAL A 144 -4.58 9.16 3.97
C VAL A 144 -4.50 8.07 2.91
N LEU A 145 -3.63 7.06 3.08
CA LEU A 145 -3.52 5.93 2.15
C LEU A 145 -4.78 5.05 2.13
N ALA A 146 -5.49 4.94 3.26
CA ALA A 146 -6.75 4.21 3.33
C ALA A 146 -7.89 4.90 2.56
N CYS A 147 -7.81 6.21 2.31
CA CYS A 147 -8.83 6.91 1.54
C CYS A 147 -8.88 6.44 0.08
N SER A 148 -10.10 6.17 -0.41
CA SER A 148 -10.38 5.76 -1.79
C SER A 148 -9.94 6.78 -2.84
N TRP A 149 -9.94 8.06 -2.48
CA TRP A 149 -9.46 9.13 -3.35
C TRP A 149 -7.94 9.08 -3.54
N ALA A 150 -7.15 8.62 -2.56
CA ALA A 150 -5.68 8.74 -2.50
C ALA A 150 -4.94 7.77 -3.44
N LYS A 151 -5.32 7.76 -4.72
CA LYS A 151 -4.72 6.98 -5.80
C LYS A 151 -3.33 7.51 -6.16
N LEU A 152 -2.53 6.64 -6.78
CA LEU A 152 -1.15 6.94 -7.16
C LEU A 152 -0.99 8.25 -7.97
N PRO A 153 -1.82 8.56 -8.98
CA PRO A 153 -1.67 9.82 -9.73
C PRO A 153 -1.79 11.07 -8.86
N MET A 154 -2.67 11.05 -7.85
CA MET A 154 -2.81 12.16 -6.92
C MET A 154 -1.65 12.23 -5.94
N LEU A 155 -1.18 11.10 -5.40
CA LEU A 155 0.00 11.07 -4.53
C LEU A 155 1.23 11.65 -5.23
N LEU A 156 1.48 11.24 -6.47
CA LEU A 156 2.59 11.76 -7.27
C LEU A 156 2.43 13.26 -7.58
N ARG A 157 1.21 13.70 -7.92
CA ARG A 157 0.96 15.12 -8.20
C ARG A 157 1.08 15.99 -6.93
N SER A 158 0.67 15.49 -5.76
CA SER A 158 0.93 16.12 -4.46
C SER A 158 2.42 16.28 -4.22
N PHE A 159 3.19 15.23 -4.53
CA PHE A 159 4.64 15.26 -4.39
C PHE A 159 5.27 16.31 -5.32
N ASP A 160 4.87 16.37 -6.60
CA ASP A 160 5.34 17.40 -7.54
C ASP A 160 5.01 18.83 -7.08
N VAL A 161 3.87 19.02 -6.42
CA VAL A 161 3.50 20.32 -5.82
C VAL A 161 4.39 20.62 -4.62
N TRP A 162 4.62 19.64 -3.74
CA TRP A 162 5.51 19.78 -2.59
C TRP A 162 6.94 20.11 -3.01
N ILE A 163 7.48 19.43 -4.02
CA ILE A 163 8.80 19.70 -4.60
C ILE A 163 8.91 21.17 -5.00
N ARG A 164 7.99 21.66 -5.83
CA ARG A 164 8.01 23.06 -6.30
C ARG A 164 7.96 24.09 -5.18
N GLN A 165 7.34 23.75 -4.06
CA GLN A 165 7.19 24.64 -2.92
C GLN A 165 8.39 24.59 -1.97
N GLN A 166 8.86 23.39 -1.64
CA GLN A 166 9.77 23.14 -0.52
C GLN A 166 11.16 22.68 -0.94
N SER A 167 11.36 22.17 -2.17
CA SER A 167 12.66 21.65 -2.60
C SER A 167 13.64 22.72 -3.10
N LYS A 168 13.33 24.02 -2.96
CA LYS A 168 14.15 25.10 -3.53
C LYS A 168 15.61 24.99 -3.05
N GLY A 169 16.53 24.77 -4.00
CA GLY A 169 17.96 24.60 -3.74
C GLY A 169 18.40 23.17 -3.39
N ARG A 170 17.49 22.20 -3.31
CA ARG A 170 17.80 20.78 -3.10
C ARG A 170 17.70 20.03 -4.42
N ALA A 171 18.80 19.42 -4.86
CA ALA A 171 18.77 18.47 -5.97
C ALA A 171 17.91 17.26 -5.56
N TYR A 172 17.05 16.78 -6.46
CA TYR A 172 16.21 15.62 -6.14
C TYR A 172 17.01 14.33 -5.98
N PHE A 173 18.15 14.24 -6.65
CA PHE A 173 18.95 13.05 -6.63
C PHE A 173 20.42 13.43 -6.72
N HIS A 174 21.14 13.20 -5.63
CA HIS A 174 22.57 13.03 -5.71
C HIS A 174 22.81 11.53 -5.86
N ILE A 175 23.45 11.09 -6.94
CA ILE A 175 23.77 9.66 -7.06
C ILE A 175 24.81 9.37 -5.99
N PRO A 176 24.56 8.48 -5.03
CA PRO A 176 25.62 8.05 -4.12
C PRO A 176 26.74 7.43 -4.98
N GLU A 177 28.02 7.75 -4.73
CA GLU A 177 29.16 7.19 -5.51
C GLU A 177 29.07 5.65 -5.64
N LEU A 178 28.56 4.98 -4.60
CA LEU A 178 28.28 3.55 -4.56
C LEU A 178 27.30 3.04 -5.65
N LYS A 179 26.38 3.88 -6.09
CA LYS A 179 25.42 3.56 -7.16
C LYS A 179 26.05 3.81 -8.54
N GLN A 180 26.93 4.81 -8.68
CA GLN A 180 27.78 4.96 -9.87
C GLN A 180 28.69 3.73 -10.06
N ASP A 181 29.30 3.22 -8.99
CA ASP A 181 30.13 2.01 -9.04
C ASP A 181 29.33 0.74 -9.36
N ARG A 182 28.09 0.63 -8.88
CA ARG A 182 27.18 -0.47 -9.28
C ARG A 182 26.75 -0.39 -10.74
N LEU A 183 26.51 0.82 -11.25
CA LEU A 183 26.16 1.07 -12.64
C LEU A 183 27.35 0.79 -13.58
N ARG A 184 28.58 1.09 -13.15
CA ARG A 184 29.82 0.72 -13.86
C ARG A 184 30.00 -0.79 -14.04
N MET A 185 29.39 -1.62 -13.20
CA MET A 185 29.50 -3.09 -13.31
C MET A 185 28.51 -3.70 -14.31
N VAL A 186 27.45 -2.99 -14.73
CA VAL A 186 26.50 -3.44 -15.76
C VAL A 186 26.10 -2.26 -16.66
N PRO A 187 27.01 -1.73 -17.49
CA PRO A 187 26.65 -0.68 -18.43
C PRO A 187 25.73 -1.29 -19.50
N GLN A 188 24.47 -0.85 -19.55
CA GLN A 188 23.66 -1.03 -20.75
C GLN A 188 23.84 0.23 -21.62
N PRO A 189 24.61 0.15 -22.72
CA PRO A 189 24.76 1.28 -23.64
C PRO A 189 23.38 1.68 -24.18
N GLY A 190 23.05 2.96 -24.08
CA GLY A 190 21.77 3.57 -24.46
C GLY A 190 20.72 3.66 -23.34
N SER A 191 21.03 3.23 -22.11
CA SER A 191 20.09 3.36 -20.99
C SER A 191 19.83 4.82 -20.62
N LEU A 192 18.65 5.12 -20.07
CA LEU A 192 18.34 6.45 -19.52
C LEU A 192 19.34 6.87 -18.43
N TYR A 193 20.02 5.93 -17.77
CA TYR A 193 21.12 6.26 -16.86
C TYR A 193 22.32 6.87 -17.60
N GLU A 194 22.69 6.34 -18.77
CA GLU A 194 23.80 6.92 -19.54
C GLU A 194 23.45 8.35 -19.99
N LYS A 195 22.22 8.57 -20.43
CA LYS A 195 21.75 9.89 -20.89
C LYS A 195 21.49 10.89 -19.77
N ALA A 196 21.11 10.43 -18.57
CA ALA A 196 20.88 11.30 -17.42
C ALA A 196 22.15 11.55 -16.60
N TYR A 197 23.21 10.75 -16.77
CA TYR A 197 24.35 10.74 -15.84
C TYR A 197 25.75 10.67 -16.48
N ILE A 198 25.89 10.50 -17.80
CA ILE A 198 27.15 10.72 -18.53
C ILE A 198 26.98 11.94 -19.43
N ASP A 199 26.79 13.10 -18.80
CA ASP A 199 27.22 14.34 -19.44
C ASP A 199 28.44 14.81 -18.65
N GLU A 200 29.63 14.43 -19.13
CA GLU A 200 30.91 14.90 -18.58
C GLU A 200 31.18 16.38 -18.93
N THR A 201 30.23 17.06 -19.57
CA THR A 201 30.29 18.50 -19.63
C THR A 201 30.04 19.02 -18.22
N ASP A 202 31.10 19.56 -17.60
CA ASP A 202 31.10 20.31 -16.33
C ASP A 202 30.25 21.60 -16.42
N ASP A 203 29.15 21.60 -17.18
CA ASP A 203 28.23 22.71 -17.28
C ASP A 203 27.22 22.58 -16.14
N PRO A 204 27.36 23.34 -15.03
CA PRO A 204 26.44 23.29 -13.90
C PRO A 204 25.00 23.68 -14.29
N ALA A 205 24.80 24.20 -15.51
CA ALA A 205 23.49 24.49 -16.09
C ALA A 205 22.81 23.28 -16.77
N GLY A 206 23.54 22.17 -17.02
CA GLY A 206 23.09 21.03 -17.82
C GLY A 206 22.58 19.82 -17.04
N SER A 207 22.69 19.80 -15.70
CA SER A 207 22.21 18.66 -14.89
C SER A 207 20.71 18.46 -15.09
N THR A 208 20.35 17.46 -15.90
CA THR A 208 18.96 17.15 -16.23
C THR A 208 18.30 16.59 -14.98
N THR A 209 17.57 17.46 -14.26
CA THR A 209 16.83 17.07 -13.06
C THR A 209 15.69 16.13 -13.45
N MET A 210 15.86 14.84 -13.20
CA MET A 210 14.81 13.86 -13.41
C MET A 210 13.68 14.05 -12.39
N THR A 211 12.45 14.17 -12.87
CA THR A 211 11.26 14.24 -12.00
C THR A 211 11.06 12.92 -11.27
N MET A 212 10.36 12.94 -10.14
CA MET A 212 10.04 11.71 -9.43
C MET A 212 9.16 10.77 -10.25
N ARG A 213 8.24 11.30 -11.06
CA ARG A 213 7.43 10.45 -11.95
C ARG A 213 8.30 9.69 -12.95
N GLU A 214 9.26 10.38 -13.60
CA GLU A 214 10.20 9.74 -14.51
C GLU A 214 11.04 8.69 -13.76
N LYS A 215 11.43 8.98 -12.53
CA LYS A 215 12.16 8.03 -11.68
C LYS A 215 11.35 6.82 -11.27
N LEU A 216 10.09 7.00 -10.90
CA LEU A 216 9.23 5.87 -10.57
C LEU A 216 8.98 5.00 -11.80
N ALA A 217 8.68 5.62 -12.95
CA ALA A 217 8.49 4.90 -14.21
C ALA A 217 9.76 4.14 -14.59
N PHE A 218 10.92 4.76 -14.40
CA PHE A 218 12.20 4.13 -14.61
C PHE A 218 12.46 2.96 -13.65
N ASP A 219 12.25 3.14 -12.35
CA ASP A 219 12.40 2.08 -11.35
C ASP A 219 11.44 0.91 -11.64
N LEU A 220 10.22 1.21 -12.09
CA LEU A 220 9.22 0.23 -12.50
C LEU A 220 9.68 -0.55 -13.74
N VAL A 221 10.19 0.12 -14.78
CA VAL A 221 10.73 -0.55 -15.97
C VAL A 221 11.89 -1.48 -15.61
N ASN A 222 12.78 -1.09 -14.68
CA ASN A 222 13.84 -2.00 -14.22
C ASN A 222 13.31 -3.16 -13.40
N PHE A 223 12.32 -2.91 -12.55
CA PHE A 223 11.64 -3.95 -11.81
C PHE A 223 11.03 -4.97 -12.78
N GLU A 224 10.34 -4.51 -13.81
CA GLU A 224 9.77 -5.34 -14.87
C GLU A 224 10.85 -6.07 -15.66
N ALA A 225 11.92 -5.40 -16.09
CA ALA A 225 13.02 -6.03 -16.83
C ALA A 225 13.68 -7.16 -16.03
N LEU A 226 13.87 -6.97 -14.72
CA LEU A 226 14.41 -8.01 -13.84
C LEU A 226 13.49 -9.22 -13.71
N LEU A 227 12.18 -9.01 -13.82
CA LEU A 227 11.21 -10.10 -13.87
C LEU A 227 11.19 -10.75 -15.26
N SER A 228 11.24 -9.98 -16.34
CA SER A 228 11.19 -10.47 -17.73
C SER A 228 12.42 -11.26 -18.18
N HIS A 229 13.62 -10.93 -17.69
CA HIS A 229 14.85 -11.70 -17.97
C HIS A 229 14.84 -13.13 -17.40
N SER A 230 13.73 -13.54 -16.78
CA SER A 230 13.50 -14.91 -16.37
C SER A 230 12.84 -15.79 -17.43
N SER A 231 12.39 -15.19 -18.54
CA SER A 231 11.75 -15.92 -19.63
C SER A 231 12.77 -16.77 -20.41
N PRO A 232 12.51 -18.06 -20.62
CA PRO A 232 13.48 -19.03 -21.16
C PRO A 232 13.81 -18.87 -22.65
N ALA A 233 13.18 -17.91 -23.35
CA ALA A 233 13.30 -17.75 -24.80
C ALA A 233 14.38 -16.75 -25.24
N ALA A 234 15.00 -16.00 -24.33
CA ALA A 234 16.09 -15.10 -24.68
C ALA A 234 17.42 -15.90 -24.78
N PRO A 235 18.21 -15.75 -25.86
CA PRO A 235 19.47 -16.47 -26.09
C PRO A 235 20.62 -15.94 -25.22
N CYS A 236 20.37 -15.70 -23.92
CA CYS A 236 21.42 -15.51 -22.93
C CYS A 236 21.84 -16.88 -22.38
N VAL A 237 23.15 -17.11 -22.30
CA VAL A 237 23.84 -18.35 -21.87
C VAL A 237 23.61 -18.71 -20.39
N LEU A 238 22.57 -18.17 -19.75
CA LEU A 238 22.18 -18.53 -18.40
C LEU A 238 21.19 -19.71 -18.45
N PRO A 239 21.34 -20.73 -17.59
CA PRO A 239 20.52 -21.93 -17.64
C PRO A 239 19.03 -21.59 -17.48
N VAL A 240 18.27 -21.99 -18.51
CA VAL A 240 16.81 -21.93 -18.62
C VAL A 240 16.13 -22.43 -17.33
N GLY A 241 15.23 -21.61 -16.77
CA GLY A 241 14.40 -21.97 -15.62
C GLY A 241 14.69 -21.25 -14.31
N HIS A 242 15.18 -20.01 -14.36
CA HIS A 242 15.38 -19.18 -13.16
C HIS A 242 14.65 -17.84 -13.27
N ILE A 243 13.51 -17.71 -12.58
CA ILE A 243 13.03 -16.41 -12.13
C ILE A 243 13.79 -16.10 -10.84
N PRO A 244 14.67 -15.09 -10.81
CA PRO A 244 15.55 -14.86 -9.66
C PRO A 244 14.81 -14.24 -8.47
N ILE A 245 13.60 -14.68 -8.13
CA ILE A 245 12.92 -14.25 -6.89
C ILE A 245 13.76 -14.69 -5.67
N LYS A 246 14.42 -15.85 -5.78
CA LYS A 246 15.07 -16.60 -4.69
C LYS A 246 16.40 -16.04 -4.14
N GLY A 247 16.98 -15.00 -4.74
CA GLY A 247 18.25 -14.44 -4.28
C GLY A 247 18.45 -12.96 -4.61
N ASN A 248 17.46 -12.37 -5.28
CA ASN A 248 17.53 -11.01 -5.75
C ASN A 248 16.81 -10.05 -4.81
N THR A 249 16.24 -10.45 -3.67
CA THR A 249 15.55 -9.49 -2.78
C THR A 249 16.48 -8.37 -2.33
N TYR A 250 17.70 -8.68 -1.89
CA TYR A 250 18.71 -7.67 -1.56
C TYR A 250 19.13 -6.84 -2.77
N ARG A 251 19.23 -7.44 -3.96
CA ARG A 251 19.65 -6.73 -5.17
C ARG A 251 18.51 -5.91 -5.80
N LEU A 252 17.26 -6.35 -5.69
CA LEU A 252 16.04 -5.60 -5.98
C LEU A 252 15.96 -4.42 -5.01
N ARG A 253 16.12 -4.65 -3.70
CA ARG A 253 16.18 -3.57 -2.70
C ARG A 253 17.30 -2.58 -2.98
N ALA A 254 18.45 -3.09 -3.43
CA ALA A 254 19.61 -2.30 -3.83
C ALA A 254 19.45 -1.53 -5.15
N MET A 255 18.72 -2.09 -6.11
CA MET A 255 18.49 -1.52 -7.43
C MET A 255 17.35 -0.51 -7.42
N LEU A 256 16.24 -0.88 -6.79
CA LEU A 256 15.08 0.01 -6.61
C LEU A 256 15.48 1.29 -5.89
N GLY A 257 16.57 1.25 -5.10
CA GLY A 257 17.01 2.36 -4.25
C GLY A 257 15.83 2.74 -3.39
N MET A 258 15.59 2.02 -2.30
CA MET A 258 14.41 2.34 -1.51
C MET A 258 14.57 3.79 -1.05
N HIS A 259 13.68 4.69 -1.46
CA HIS A 259 13.71 6.07 -0.98
C HIS A 259 12.78 6.12 0.22
N LEU A 260 13.09 6.92 1.23
CA LEU A 260 12.20 7.07 2.37
C LEU A 260 11.11 8.11 2.05
N GLU A 261 10.27 7.80 1.06
CA GLU A 261 9.15 8.65 0.64
C GLU A 261 7.89 8.41 1.49
N VAL A 262 7.82 7.24 2.11
CA VAL A 262 6.72 6.80 2.96
C VAL A 262 7.33 6.32 4.27
N HIS A 263 6.73 6.73 5.37
CA HIS A 263 7.17 6.32 6.69
C HIS A 263 7.10 4.79 6.82
N PRO A 264 8.13 4.07 7.30
CA PRO A 264 8.09 2.59 7.38
C PRO A 264 7.00 2.03 8.26
N GLY A 265 6.57 2.80 9.28
CA GLY A 265 5.41 2.50 10.12
C GLY A 265 4.05 2.80 9.48
N ALA A 266 4.00 3.39 8.29
CA ALA A 266 2.74 3.61 7.59
C ALA A 266 2.18 2.27 7.08
N ARG A 267 0.91 2.04 7.39
CA ARG A 267 0.17 0.85 7.05
C ARG A 267 -0.18 0.82 5.57
N ILE A 268 0.12 -0.31 4.93
CA ILE A 268 -0.29 -0.54 3.54
C ILE A 268 -1.81 -0.76 3.51
N PRO A 269 -2.57 -0.07 2.63
CA PRO A 269 -4.00 -0.32 2.49
C PRO A 269 -4.32 -1.80 2.25
N GLY A 270 -5.28 -2.34 3.00
CA GLY A 270 -5.62 -3.77 2.97
C GLY A 270 -6.08 -4.25 1.59
N ASP A 271 -6.77 -3.39 0.84
CA ASP A 271 -7.27 -3.62 -0.52
C ASP A 271 -6.16 -3.82 -1.56
N LEU A 272 -4.96 -3.27 -1.31
CA LEU A 272 -3.76 -3.51 -2.13
C LEU A 272 -3.12 -4.86 -1.82
N LEU A 273 -3.29 -5.35 -0.60
CA LEU A 273 -2.76 -6.65 -0.18
C LEU A 273 -3.72 -7.79 -0.44
N CYS A 274 -5.04 -7.63 -0.30
CA CYS A 274 -6.00 -8.73 -0.43
C CYS A 274 -6.61 -8.88 -1.83
N GLY A 275 -6.51 -7.84 -2.68
CA GLY A 275 -7.22 -7.79 -3.96
C GLY A 275 -8.64 -7.21 -3.81
N PRO A 276 -9.57 -7.47 -4.74
CA PRO A 276 -9.36 -8.21 -5.99
C PRO A 276 -8.34 -7.51 -6.90
N PHE A 277 -7.68 -8.30 -7.76
CA PHE A 277 -6.73 -7.82 -8.79
C PHE A 277 -7.29 -7.94 -10.22
N GLU A 278 -8.52 -8.42 -10.34
CA GLU A 278 -9.24 -8.60 -11.60
C GLU A 278 -10.68 -8.17 -11.35
N SER A 279 -11.31 -7.51 -12.33
CA SER A 279 -12.74 -7.19 -12.27
C SER A 279 -13.60 -8.44 -12.49
N ASP A 280 -14.89 -8.34 -12.19
CA ASP A 280 -15.84 -9.42 -12.45
C ASP A 280 -15.92 -9.80 -13.95
N ASP A 281 -15.61 -8.85 -14.84
CA ASP A 281 -15.54 -9.06 -16.29
C ASP A 281 -14.21 -9.68 -16.77
N GLY A 282 -13.28 -9.95 -15.84
CA GLY A 282 -11.96 -10.48 -16.16
C GLY A 282 -10.93 -9.43 -16.60
N ALA A 283 -11.22 -8.13 -16.42
CA ALA A 283 -10.28 -7.07 -16.77
C ALA A 283 -9.25 -6.85 -15.65
N ILE A 284 -7.96 -6.82 -16.02
CA ILE A 284 -6.85 -6.69 -15.07
C ILE A 284 -6.42 -5.24 -14.78
N GLY A 285 -7.08 -4.25 -15.38
CA GLY A 285 -6.67 -2.84 -15.27
C GLY A 285 -6.62 -2.34 -13.82
N MET A 286 -7.60 -2.73 -12.99
CA MET A 286 -7.59 -2.43 -11.55
C MET A 286 -6.39 -3.07 -10.84
N GLY A 287 -6.06 -4.31 -11.20
CA GLY A 287 -4.91 -5.02 -10.63
C GLY A 287 -3.59 -4.34 -10.97
N ALA A 288 -3.44 -3.84 -12.20
CA ALA A 288 -2.28 -3.06 -12.62
C ALA A 288 -2.14 -1.76 -11.80
N GLU A 289 -3.22 -0.99 -11.64
CA GLU A 289 -3.21 0.23 -10.81
C GLU A 289 -2.83 -0.07 -9.35
N LYS A 290 -3.39 -1.15 -8.77
CA LYS A 290 -3.06 -1.59 -7.41
C LYS A 290 -1.60 -2.04 -7.29
N MET A 291 -1.08 -2.74 -8.30
CA MET A 291 0.31 -3.20 -8.35
C MET A 291 1.27 -2.01 -8.40
N GLU A 292 1.02 -1.01 -9.25
CA GLU A 292 1.84 0.21 -9.31
C GLU A 292 1.82 1.00 -8.00
N ARG A 293 0.64 1.12 -7.38
CA ARG A 293 0.51 1.78 -6.07
C ARG A 293 1.27 1.03 -4.98
N LEU A 294 1.16 -0.30 -4.95
CA LEU A 294 1.91 -1.15 -4.02
C LEU A 294 3.42 -1.05 -4.27
N PHE A 295 3.84 -1.03 -5.54
CA PHE A 295 5.24 -0.84 -5.94
C PHE A 295 5.78 0.49 -5.39
N TRP A 296 5.05 1.59 -5.58
CA TRP A 296 5.44 2.90 -5.03
C TRP A 296 5.57 2.86 -3.50
N LEU A 297 4.63 2.23 -2.79
CA LEU A 297 4.68 2.10 -1.33
C LEU A 297 5.90 1.30 -0.86
N VAL A 298 6.14 0.12 -1.45
CA VAL A 298 7.28 -0.76 -1.12
C VAL A 298 8.60 -0.06 -1.41
N ARG A 299 8.71 0.56 -2.59
CA ARG A 299 9.90 1.32 -2.99
C ARG A 299 10.10 2.57 -2.12
N GLY A 300 9.01 3.19 -1.67
CA GLY A 300 8.97 4.32 -0.74
C GLY A 300 9.31 3.98 0.71
N GLY A 301 9.58 2.70 1.03
CA GLY A 301 9.99 2.27 2.37
C GLY A 301 8.86 1.72 3.25
N SER A 302 7.63 1.63 2.75
CA SER A 302 6.52 1.04 3.50
C SER A 302 6.82 -0.42 3.84
N CYS A 303 6.51 -0.82 5.06
CA CYS A 303 6.64 -2.20 5.53
C CYS A 303 5.28 -2.75 5.98
N LEU A 304 5.16 -4.07 6.05
CA LEU A 304 4.01 -4.70 6.69
C LEU A 304 4.06 -4.44 8.20
N GLN A 305 2.94 -3.95 8.73
CA GLN A 305 2.78 -3.73 10.16
C GLN A 305 2.31 -5.01 10.87
N GLU A 306 2.49 -5.07 12.19
CA GLU A 306 2.10 -6.24 13.00
C GLU A 306 0.59 -6.54 12.96
N ASP A 307 -0.25 -5.51 12.78
CA ASP A 307 -1.69 -5.64 12.66
C ASP A 307 -2.14 -6.12 11.27
N GLN A 308 -1.23 -6.15 10.29
CA GLN A 308 -1.49 -6.66 8.94
C GLN A 308 -1.26 -8.17 8.90
N THR A 309 -2.28 -8.87 9.39
CA THR A 309 -2.19 -10.30 9.65
C THR A 309 -1.96 -11.14 8.39
N TRP A 310 -1.47 -12.37 8.60
CA TRP A 310 -1.23 -13.32 7.51
C TRP A 310 -2.50 -13.67 6.74
N GLU A 311 -3.69 -13.53 7.34
CA GLU A 311 -4.97 -13.78 6.68
C GLU A 311 -5.18 -12.86 5.48
N VAL A 312 -4.87 -11.57 5.64
CA VAL A 312 -5.02 -10.55 4.58
C VAL A 312 -4.09 -10.84 3.42
N THR A 313 -2.81 -11.08 3.70
CA THR A 313 -1.81 -11.37 2.67
C THR A 313 -1.98 -12.76 2.06
N ARG A 314 -2.52 -13.73 2.81
CA ARG A 314 -2.90 -15.06 2.28
C ARG A 314 -4.08 -14.95 1.33
N GLU A 315 -5.07 -14.10 1.62
CA GLU A 315 -6.16 -13.86 0.70
C GLU A 315 -5.66 -13.21 -0.59
N GLY A 316 -4.79 -12.20 -0.48
CA GLY A 316 -4.07 -11.64 -1.62
C GLY A 316 -3.36 -12.67 -2.47
N PHE A 317 -2.58 -13.53 -1.81
CA PHE A 317 -1.88 -14.61 -2.48
C PHE A 317 -2.82 -15.59 -3.20
N ARG A 318 -4.01 -15.87 -2.63
CA ARG A 318 -5.02 -16.67 -3.33
C ARG A 318 -5.56 -15.97 -4.57
N GLN A 319 -5.80 -14.67 -4.52
CA GLN A 319 -6.20 -13.89 -5.70
C GLN A 319 -5.11 -13.93 -6.77
N ILE A 320 -3.84 -13.79 -6.38
CA ILE A 320 -2.70 -13.94 -7.30
C ILE A 320 -2.67 -15.35 -7.91
N LEU A 321 -2.90 -16.40 -7.13
CA LEU A 321 -3.00 -17.75 -7.68
C LEU A 321 -4.19 -17.94 -8.62
N ARG A 322 -5.27 -17.16 -8.48
CA ARG A 322 -6.38 -17.18 -9.45
C ARG A 322 -5.95 -16.62 -10.79
N LEU A 323 -5.19 -15.52 -10.81
CA LEU A 323 -4.61 -14.96 -12.04
C LEU A 323 -3.77 -16.00 -12.80
N ILE A 324 -3.06 -16.86 -12.07
CA ILE A 324 -2.21 -17.92 -12.64
C ILE A 324 -3.03 -19.12 -13.12
N LYS A 325 -4.17 -19.42 -12.49
CA LYS A 325 -4.97 -20.64 -12.75
C LYS A 325 -5.92 -20.56 -13.94
N ILE A 326 -6.03 -19.42 -14.60
CA ILE A 326 -7.03 -19.23 -15.66
C ILE A 326 -6.62 -20.05 -16.88
N ASP A 327 -7.15 -21.27 -16.95
CA ASP A 327 -6.88 -22.25 -17.99
C ASP A 327 -8.18 -22.89 -18.53
N VAL A 328 -8.36 -22.73 -19.84
CA VAL A 328 -8.83 -23.74 -20.84
C VAL A 328 -10.29 -24.22 -20.74
N LYS A 329 -11.00 -24.00 -19.64
CA LYS A 329 -12.33 -24.61 -19.47
C LYS A 329 -13.42 -24.07 -20.42
N SER A 330 -13.19 -22.93 -21.08
CA SER A 330 -14.13 -22.35 -22.05
C SER A 330 -14.00 -22.85 -23.49
N THR A 331 -12.94 -23.59 -23.85
CA THR A 331 -12.70 -24.03 -25.25
C THR A 331 -13.10 -25.47 -25.56
N SER A 332 -13.64 -26.23 -24.60
CA SER A 332 -13.94 -27.66 -24.78
C SER A 332 -15.43 -28.03 -24.76
N GLY A 333 -16.35 -27.06 -24.80
CA GLY A 333 -17.79 -27.32 -24.72
C GLY A 333 -18.57 -26.82 -25.95
N GLY A 334 -18.81 -27.72 -26.92
CA GLY A 334 -19.76 -27.55 -28.04
C GLY A 334 -19.17 -26.77 -29.22
N ASP A 335 -19.43 -27.07 -30.48
CA ASP A 335 -20.41 -27.97 -31.09
C ASP A 335 -20.00 -28.12 -32.56
N ASP A 336 -20.41 -29.23 -33.17
CA ASP A 336 -20.07 -29.62 -34.53
C ASP A 336 -20.63 -28.63 -35.57
N GLY A 337 -19.77 -28.17 -36.48
CA GLY A 337 -20.21 -27.71 -37.80
C GLY A 337 -20.44 -26.21 -37.98
N ASP A 338 -19.36 -25.47 -38.26
CA ASP A 338 -19.22 -24.83 -39.57
C ASP A 338 -17.79 -24.29 -39.71
N LYS A 339 -17.03 -24.92 -40.61
CA LYS A 339 -15.71 -24.47 -41.01
C LYS A 339 -15.91 -23.38 -42.06
N ASP A 340 -15.71 -22.14 -41.67
CA ASP A 340 -14.89 -21.18 -42.41
C ASP A 340 -15.09 -19.79 -41.79
N SER A 341 -13.98 -19.08 -41.57
CA SER A 341 -13.91 -17.63 -41.24
C SER A 341 -13.87 -17.22 -39.75
N SER A 342 -12.76 -17.48 -39.01
CA SER A 342 -12.33 -16.57 -37.92
C SER A 342 -10.93 -16.90 -37.37
N ASN A 343 -9.87 -16.28 -37.90
CA ASN A 343 -8.51 -16.40 -37.37
C ASN A 343 -8.17 -15.33 -36.29
N ASP A 344 -9.00 -14.30 -36.14
CA ASP A 344 -8.69 -13.12 -35.31
C ASP A 344 -9.00 -13.29 -33.81
N ALA A 345 -9.78 -14.30 -33.41
CA ALA A 345 -10.18 -14.46 -32.00
C ALA A 345 -9.08 -15.07 -31.11
N ASN A 346 -8.15 -15.85 -31.67
CA ASN A 346 -7.16 -16.62 -30.90
C ASN A 346 -5.95 -15.78 -30.45
N THR A 347 -5.70 -14.63 -31.07
CA THR A 347 -4.58 -13.75 -30.71
C THR A 347 -4.88 -12.96 -29.43
N ASN A 348 -6.11 -12.49 -29.25
CA ASN A 348 -6.52 -11.67 -28.10
C ASN A 348 -6.58 -12.45 -26.77
N THR A 349 -6.83 -13.76 -26.80
CA THR A 349 -6.85 -14.60 -25.60
C THR A 349 -5.44 -14.82 -25.06
N ASN A 350 -4.48 -15.06 -25.94
CA ASN A 350 -3.09 -15.33 -25.56
C ASN A 350 -2.42 -14.09 -24.95
N THR A 351 -2.67 -12.88 -25.49
CA THR A 351 -2.13 -11.64 -24.91
C THR A 351 -2.63 -11.42 -23.49
N ASN A 352 -3.94 -11.57 -23.26
CA ASN A 352 -4.53 -11.41 -21.93
C ASN A 352 -3.97 -12.44 -20.91
N THR A 353 -3.79 -13.71 -21.32
CA THR A 353 -3.15 -14.69 -20.43
C THR A 353 -1.72 -14.32 -20.04
N ASN A 354 -0.95 -13.77 -20.98
CA ASN A 354 0.41 -13.33 -20.69
C ASN A 354 0.43 -12.12 -19.74
N GLU A 355 -0.44 -11.13 -19.97
CA GLU A 355 -0.57 -9.96 -19.09
C GLU A 355 -0.99 -10.34 -17.67
N ARG A 356 -1.89 -11.33 -17.50
CA ARG A 356 -2.27 -11.87 -16.18
C ARG A 356 -1.10 -12.54 -15.47
N LEU A 357 -0.33 -13.37 -16.19
CA LEU A 357 0.85 -14.04 -15.64
C LEU A 357 1.93 -13.03 -15.24
N GLU A 358 2.12 -11.99 -16.05
CA GLU A 358 3.04 -10.91 -15.78
C GLU A 358 2.62 -10.10 -14.54
N LEU A 359 1.35 -9.73 -14.44
CA LEU A 359 0.80 -9.07 -13.26
C LEU A 359 0.97 -9.93 -11.99
N ALA A 360 0.69 -11.24 -12.08
CA ALA A 360 0.88 -12.17 -10.97
C ALA A 360 2.35 -12.25 -10.53
N ALA A 361 3.29 -12.32 -11.49
CA ALA A 361 4.72 -12.34 -11.20
C ALA A 361 5.18 -11.05 -10.49
N ARG A 362 4.71 -9.88 -10.94
CA ARG A 362 4.99 -8.57 -10.31
C ARG A 362 4.48 -8.51 -8.88
N LEU A 363 3.23 -8.93 -8.64
CA LEU A 363 2.64 -8.96 -7.30
C LEU A 363 3.37 -9.93 -6.35
N LEU A 364 3.76 -11.12 -6.83
CA LEU A 364 4.55 -12.09 -6.05
C LEU A 364 5.91 -11.54 -5.65
N ALA A 365 6.58 -10.84 -6.56
CA ALA A 365 7.84 -10.20 -6.27
C ALA A 365 7.68 -9.10 -5.20
N LEU A 366 6.64 -8.28 -5.27
CA LEU A 366 6.32 -7.30 -4.22
C LEU A 366 6.01 -7.96 -2.87
N PHE A 367 5.23 -9.05 -2.85
CA PHE A 367 4.96 -9.80 -1.62
C PHE A 367 6.24 -10.39 -1.02
N SER A 368 7.15 -10.86 -1.87
CA SER A 368 8.47 -11.32 -1.44
C SER A 368 9.33 -10.18 -0.88
N LEU A 369 9.27 -8.97 -1.46
CA LEU A 369 10.00 -7.80 -0.98
C LEU A 369 9.46 -7.29 0.35
N LEU A 370 8.14 -7.39 0.55
CA LEU A 370 7.47 -7.11 1.83
C LEU A 370 7.75 -8.16 2.90
N GLY A 371 8.42 -9.27 2.57
CA GLY A 371 8.68 -10.34 3.52
C GLY A 371 7.43 -11.12 3.92
N VAL A 372 6.35 -11.10 3.12
CA VAL A 372 5.08 -11.80 3.40
C VAL A 372 5.32 -13.27 3.76
N PHE A 373 6.22 -13.92 3.02
CA PHE A 373 6.50 -15.35 3.17
C PHE A 373 7.50 -15.66 4.30
N ASP A 374 8.05 -14.66 4.98
CA ASP A 374 8.99 -14.89 6.07
C ASP A 374 8.25 -15.50 7.27
N THR A 375 8.67 -16.70 7.66
CA THR A 375 8.07 -17.46 8.77
C THR A 375 8.33 -16.87 10.14
N GLN A 376 9.33 -16.00 10.26
CA GLN A 376 9.66 -15.33 11.53
C GLN A 376 8.82 -14.07 11.73
N LEU A 377 8.39 -13.44 10.64
CA LEU A 377 7.76 -12.12 10.68
C LEU A 377 6.25 -12.18 10.49
N HIS A 378 5.77 -12.83 9.42
CA HIS A 378 4.38 -12.68 9.01
C HIS A 378 3.62 -13.99 8.89
N TRP A 379 4.08 -14.93 8.05
CA TRP A 379 3.32 -16.16 7.81
C TRP A 379 3.73 -17.29 8.75
N PRO A 380 2.83 -17.79 9.62
CA PRO A 380 3.13 -18.97 10.41
C PRO A 380 3.56 -20.15 9.53
N ARG A 381 4.50 -20.95 10.01
CA ARG A 381 5.09 -22.08 9.26
C ARG A 381 4.03 -23.02 8.64
N TYR A 382 2.94 -23.30 9.35
CA TYR A 382 1.87 -24.17 8.86
C TYR A 382 1.09 -23.54 7.69
N ILE A 383 0.98 -22.21 7.64
CA ILE A 383 0.39 -21.49 6.51
C ILE A 383 1.27 -21.65 5.28
N VAL A 384 2.58 -21.42 5.41
CA VAL A 384 3.53 -21.62 4.30
C VAL A 384 3.49 -23.07 3.79
N GLN A 385 3.42 -24.07 4.68
CA GLN A 385 3.31 -25.49 4.31
C GLN A 385 2.02 -25.82 3.54
N THR A 386 0.87 -25.39 4.05
CA THR A 386 -0.42 -25.64 3.39
C THR A 386 -0.50 -24.94 2.04
N THR A 387 0.01 -23.71 1.95
CA THR A 387 0.09 -22.98 0.68
C THR A 387 1.06 -23.64 -0.30
N LEU A 388 2.21 -24.13 0.16
CA LEU A 388 3.15 -24.89 -0.68
C LEU A 388 2.51 -26.17 -1.22
N ALA A 389 1.73 -26.89 -0.41
CA ALA A 389 1.00 -28.07 -0.85
C ALA A 389 -0.04 -27.71 -1.93
N GLN A 390 -0.77 -26.61 -1.75
CA GLN A 390 -1.72 -26.10 -2.74
C GLN A 390 -1.04 -25.73 -4.06
N VAL A 391 0.08 -25.00 -4.02
CA VAL A 391 0.85 -24.63 -5.22
C VAL A 391 1.42 -25.87 -5.89
N SER A 392 1.98 -26.80 -5.12
CA SER A 392 2.57 -28.02 -5.67
C SER A 392 1.55 -28.93 -6.36
N ALA A 393 0.30 -28.92 -5.90
CA ALA A 393 -0.79 -29.67 -6.53
C ALA A 393 -1.22 -29.09 -7.89
N LEU A 394 -0.88 -27.83 -8.17
CA LEU A 394 -1.16 -27.18 -9.45
C LEU A 394 -0.06 -27.41 -10.49
N ILE A 395 1.14 -27.81 -10.04
CA ILE A 395 2.27 -28.03 -10.94
C ILE A 395 2.09 -29.41 -11.58
N PRO A 396 2.02 -29.50 -12.92
CA PRO A 396 1.94 -30.79 -13.60
C PRO A 396 3.19 -31.64 -13.31
N HIS A 397 3.04 -32.97 -13.33
CA HIS A 397 4.15 -33.89 -13.05
C HIS A 397 5.21 -33.97 -14.18
N ALA A 398 4.90 -33.38 -15.34
CA ALA A 398 5.78 -33.26 -16.50
C ALA A 398 6.67 -32.02 -16.42
N ALA A 399 7.69 -31.92 -17.29
CA ALA A 399 8.53 -30.72 -17.41
C ALA A 399 7.65 -29.49 -17.72
N PRO A 400 8.06 -28.27 -17.33
CA PRO A 400 7.24 -27.07 -17.52
C PRO A 400 7.06 -26.86 -19.02
N ALA A 401 5.83 -27.01 -19.49
CA ALA A 401 5.49 -26.80 -20.89
C ALA A 401 4.99 -25.36 -21.13
N SER A 402 4.56 -24.68 -20.07
CA SER A 402 3.96 -23.35 -20.10
C SER A 402 4.69 -22.36 -19.19
N GLY A 403 4.53 -21.06 -19.47
CA GLY A 403 4.99 -19.99 -18.57
C GLY A 403 4.33 -20.04 -17.19
N GLN A 404 3.08 -20.52 -17.13
CA GLN A 404 2.34 -20.78 -15.90
C GLN A 404 3.02 -21.83 -15.02
N ASP A 405 3.45 -22.95 -15.59
CA ASP A 405 4.16 -24.01 -14.85
C ASP A 405 5.49 -23.50 -14.29
N ALA A 406 6.20 -22.68 -15.06
CA ALA A 406 7.44 -22.06 -14.63
C ALA A 406 7.22 -21.13 -13.44
N LEU A 407 6.20 -20.25 -13.51
CA LEU A 407 5.85 -19.35 -12.41
C LEU A 407 5.42 -20.11 -11.16
N LEU A 408 4.57 -21.14 -11.28
CA LEU A 408 4.18 -21.99 -10.16
C LEU A 408 5.37 -22.73 -9.54
N GLY A 409 6.29 -23.21 -10.37
CA GLY A 409 7.54 -23.84 -9.93
C GLY A 409 8.40 -22.91 -9.07
N GLU A 410 8.49 -21.64 -9.45
CA GLU A 410 9.23 -20.60 -8.72
C GLU A 410 8.55 -20.19 -7.43
N VAL A 411 7.22 -20.04 -7.44
CA VAL A 411 6.43 -19.84 -6.21
C VAL A 411 6.66 -20.99 -5.23
N ALA A 412 6.64 -22.24 -5.70
CA ALA A 412 6.94 -23.39 -4.86
C ALA A 412 8.40 -23.36 -4.34
N ALA A 413 9.35 -22.92 -5.16
CA ALA A 413 10.74 -22.76 -4.75
C ALA A 413 10.93 -21.67 -3.68
N LEU A 414 10.19 -20.56 -3.79
CA LEU A 414 10.14 -19.46 -2.82
C LEU A 414 9.57 -19.95 -1.49
N LEU A 415 8.40 -20.58 -1.48
CA LEU A 415 7.76 -21.10 -0.26
C LEU A 415 8.62 -22.16 0.43
N ARG A 416 9.31 -23.04 -0.31
CA ARG A 416 10.28 -23.98 0.27
C ARG A 416 11.46 -23.28 0.93
N HIS A 417 11.94 -22.17 0.35
CA HIS A 417 13.02 -21.39 0.93
C HIS A 417 12.59 -20.73 2.25
N ALA A 418 11.39 -20.17 2.29
CA ALA A 418 10.79 -19.60 3.49
C ALA A 418 10.70 -20.61 4.66
N LEU A 419 10.45 -21.89 4.38
CA LEU A 419 10.41 -22.95 5.40
C LEU A 419 11.80 -23.32 5.97
N GLY A 420 12.88 -22.81 5.37
CA GLY A 420 14.26 -23.06 5.78
C GLY A 420 14.77 -24.47 5.47
N HIS A 421 16.08 -24.66 5.65
CA HIS A 421 16.76 -25.94 5.38
C HIS A 421 16.26 -27.10 6.25
N HIS A 422 15.77 -26.82 7.47
CA HIS A 422 15.24 -27.83 8.39
C HIS A 422 13.97 -28.53 7.89
N TYR A 423 13.27 -27.98 6.89
CA TYR A 423 12.12 -28.65 6.30
C TYR A 423 12.52 -29.84 5.42
N GLU A 424 13.72 -29.83 4.82
CA GLU A 424 14.16 -30.87 3.88
C GLU A 424 14.48 -32.21 4.54
N GLU A 425 14.73 -32.19 5.85
CA GLU A 425 15.01 -33.41 6.64
C GLU A 425 13.75 -34.24 6.90
N SER A 426 12.55 -33.63 6.88
CA SER A 426 11.29 -34.37 7.01
C SER A 426 10.99 -35.18 5.73
N SER A 427 11.14 -36.50 5.83
CA SER A 427 11.17 -37.45 4.71
C SER A 427 9.86 -37.54 3.90
N ALA A 428 8.71 -37.23 4.50
CA ALA A 428 7.40 -37.48 3.90
C ALA A 428 7.09 -36.65 2.63
N LEU A 429 7.78 -35.52 2.41
CA LEU A 429 7.50 -34.60 1.29
C LEU A 429 8.65 -34.51 0.27
N ARG A 430 9.70 -35.33 0.41
CA ARG A 430 10.85 -35.33 -0.52
C ARG A 430 10.46 -35.73 -1.95
N HIS A 431 9.36 -36.46 -2.13
CA HIS A 431 8.93 -36.97 -3.43
C HIS A 431 8.22 -35.94 -4.31
N LEU A 432 7.58 -34.92 -3.74
CA LEU A 432 6.73 -33.96 -4.46
C LEU A 432 7.47 -32.77 -5.10
N GLY A 433 8.81 -32.80 -5.21
CA GLY A 433 9.52 -31.64 -5.77
C GLY A 433 10.99 -31.81 -6.15
N ARG A 434 11.63 -32.96 -5.88
CA ARG A 434 13.03 -33.18 -6.26
C ARG A 434 13.27 -33.17 -7.77
N ARG A 435 12.25 -33.48 -8.58
CA ARG A 435 12.34 -33.44 -10.05
C ARG A 435 12.52 -32.03 -10.61
N TRP A 436 12.16 -31.01 -9.82
CA TRP A 436 12.21 -29.59 -10.18
C TRP A 436 13.44 -28.86 -9.62
N ARG A 437 14.43 -29.59 -9.06
CA ARG A 437 15.72 -28.98 -8.75
C ARG A 437 16.59 -28.96 -10.01
N PRO A 438 17.13 -27.79 -10.41
CA PRO A 438 18.19 -27.77 -11.40
C PRO A 438 19.38 -28.55 -10.83
N ARG A 439 19.87 -29.56 -11.56
CA ARG A 439 21.16 -30.21 -11.26
C ARG A 439 22.28 -29.22 -11.61
N GLY A 440 22.60 -28.30 -10.70
CA GLY A 440 23.70 -27.35 -10.86
C GLY A 440 24.46 -27.14 -9.55
N LEU A 441 25.67 -27.68 -9.44
CA LEU A 441 26.55 -27.60 -8.26
C LEU A 441 27.11 -26.18 -7.96
N HIS A 442 26.83 -25.18 -8.81
CA HIS A 442 27.42 -23.84 -8.70
C HIS A 442 26.68 -22.86 -7.76
N ALA A 443 25.44 -23.14 -7.36
CA ALA A 443 24.65 -22.21 -6.54
C ALA A 443 25.14 -22.06 -5.08
N MET A 444 25.88 -23.04 -4.54
CA MET A 444 26.36 -22.99 -3.15
C MET A 444 27.60 -22.12 -2.94
N HIS A 445 28.44 -21.91 -3.97
CA HIS A 445 29.68 -21.13 -3.82
C HIS A 445 29.45 -19.61 -3.82
N SER A 446 28.42 -19.13 -4.52
CA SER A 446 28.11 -17.68 -4.59
C SER A 446 27.60 -17.13 -3.24
N ARG A 447 26.83 -17.92 -2.47
CA ARG A 447 26.22 -17.50 -1.21
C ARG A 447 27.24 -17.24 -0.08
N ASN A 448 28.29 -18.05 0.01
CA ASN A 448 29.31 -17.89 1.05
C ASN A 448 30.30 -16.75 0.74
N MET A 449 30.61 -16.51 -0.54
CA MET A 449 31.49 -15.41 -0.95
C MET A 449 30.84 -14.04 -0.73
N HIS A 450 29.56 -13.86 -1.08
CA HIS A 450 28.89 -12.57 -0.93
C HIS A 450 28.64 -12.19 0.53
N VAL A 451 28.21 -13.11 1.39
CA VAL A 451 27.97 -12.83 2.83
C VAL A 451 29.27 -12.63 3.61
N ALA A 452 30.34 -13.38 3.28
CA ALA A 452 31.65 -13.20 3.91
C ALA A 452 32.36 -11.90 3.46
N ALA A 453 32.23 -11.51 2.19
CA ALA A 453 32.74 -10.24 1.69
C ALA A 453 31.98 -9.04 2.32
N PHE A 454 30.64 -9.13 2.41
CA PHE A 454 29.81 -8.08 3.02
C PHE A 454 30.11 -7.89 4.50
N SER A 455 30.21 -8.98 5.27
CA SER A 455 30.47 -8.90 6.71
C SER A 455 31.89 -8.45 7.05
N ARG A 456 32.88 -8.64 6.15
CA ARG A 456 34.23 -8.08 6.29
C ARG A 456 34.29 -6.58 6.00
N VAL A 457 33.61 -6.10 4.95
CA VAL A 457 33.50 -4.66 4.64
C VAL A 457 32.80 -3.91 5.77
N TRP A 458 31.74 -4.50 6.34
CA TRP A 458 31.03 -3.94 7.49
C TRP A 458 31.85 -3.95 8.79
N ARG A 459 32.59 -5.02 9.10
CA ARG A 459 33.48 -5.04 10.29
C ARG A 459 34.66 -4.08 10.16
N HIS A 460 35.21 -3.91 8.96
CA HIS A 460 36.29 -2.97 8.71
C HIS A 460 35.82 -1.51 8.86
N ARG A 461 34.61 -1.17 8.40
CA ARG A 461 34.03 0.16 8.57
C ARG A 461 33.50 0.44 9.97
N ALA A 462 32.91 -0.54 10.67
CA ALA A 462 32.56 -0.38 12.08
C ALA A 462 33.80 -0.07 12.95
N GLY A 463 34.96 -0.65 12.62
CA GLY A 463 36.23 -0.32 13.27
C GLY A 463 36.75 1.10 12.97
N LEU A 464 36.37 1.70 11.84
CA LEU A 464 36.76 3.08 11.48
C LEU A 464 35.89 4.14 12.18
N PHE A 465 34.64 3.83 12.51
CA PHE A 465 33.72 4.76 13.19
C PHE A 465 33.67 4.61 14.71
N LEU A 466 33.99 3.43 15.26
CA LEU A 466 33.90 3.20 16.70
C LEU A 466 35.15 3.60 17.48
N GLY A 467 36.27 3.90 16.81
CA GLY A 467 37.54 4.22 17.46
C GLY A 467 38.10 3.01 18.23
N LEU A 468 39.39 2.71 18.06
CA LEU A 468 40.06 1.87 19.05
C LEU A 468 39.95 2.57 20.42
N PRO A 469 39.56 1.88 21.51
CA PRO A 469 39.51 2.50 22.82
C PRO A 469 40.92 2.91 23.22
N GLY A 470 41.22 4.20 22.99
CA GLY A 470 42.37 4.86 23.58
C GLY A 470 42.14 4.92 25.07
N GLY A 471 42.89 4.10 25.81
CA GLY A 471 42.93 4.19 27.25
C GLY A 471 43.45 5.56 27.66
N VAL A 472 42.60 6.36 28.31
CA VAL A 472 43.04 7.46 29.16
C VAL A 472 42.16 7.49 30.41
N GLU A 473 42.89 7.54 31.51
CA GLU A 473 42.50 7.50 32.90
C GLU A 473 41.62 8.68 33.34
N GLY A 474 40.79 8.41 34.35
CA GLY A 474 40.62 9.28 35.51
C GLY A 474 39.78 10.55 35.35
N GLY A 475 38.53 10.50 35.83
CA GLY A 475 37.75 11.70 36.09
C GLY A 475 36.39 11.40 36.74
N GLN A 476 36.38 11.25 38.07
CA GLN A 476 35.16 11.20 38.87
C GLN A 476 34.45 12.56 38.86
N GLY A 477 33.15 12.56 38.59
CA GLY A 477 32.26 13.72 38.76
C GLY A 477 30.81 13.27 38.86
N GLN A 478 30.32 13.10 40.09
CA GLN A 478 28.92 12.84 40.41
C GLN A 478 28.06 14.08 40.15
N GLY A 479 26.87 13.87 39.58
CA GLY A 479 25.82 14.89 39.47
C GLY A 479 24.47 14.26 39.18
N GLN A 480 23.64 14.15 40.22
CA GLN A 480 22.24 13.71 40.19
C GLN A 480 21.36 14.69 39.40
N GLN A 481 20.37 14.18 38.65
CA GLN A 481 19.03 14.78 38.65
C GLN A 481 17.92 13.82 38.20
N GLN A 482 16.78 14.00 38.85
CA GLN A 482 15.59 13.17 38.93
C GLN A 482 14.51 13.57 37.92
N GLN A 483 13.67 12.57 37.55
CA GLN A 483 12.23 12.63 37.26
C GLN A 483 11.80 13.41 36.00
N GLN A 484 10.74 13.05 35.25
CA GLN A 484 9.43 12.55 35.69
C GLN A 484 8.68 11.95 34.47
N GLN A 485 8.05 10.79 34.67
CA GLN A 485 7.13 10.17 33.70
C GLN A 485 5.73 10.79 33.83
N GLN A 486 5.05 11.01 32.70
CA GLN A 486 3.60 11.24 32.65
C GLN A 486 2.94 10.20 31.76
N SER A 487 1.95 9.51 32.30
CA SER A 487 1.12 8.50 31.64
C SER A 487 -0.17 9.12 31.11
N SER A 488 -0.66 8.63 29.96
CA SER A 488 -1.97 8.96 29.38
C SER A 488 -2.82 7.70 29.15
N PRO A 489 -4.17 7.82 29.10
CA PRO A 489 -5.10 6.70 29.25
C PRO A 489 -5.54 6.08 27.91
N VAL A 490 -5.83 4.78 27.98
CA VAL A 490 -6.33 3.91 26.89
C VAL A 490 -7.86 4.04 26.74
N MET A 491 -8.34 4.25 25.51
CA MET A 491 -9.76 4.14 25.12
C MET A 491 -9.95 2.87 24.28
N ALA A 492 -11.01 2.11 24.55
CA ALA A 492 -11.38 0.88 23.85
C ALA A 492 -12.56 1.10 22.89
N PRO A 493 -12.61 0.48 21.69
CA PRO A 493 -13.78 0.53 20.83
C PRO A 493 -14.66 -0.72 20.97
N GLY A 494 -15.98 -0.50 20.95
CA GLY A 494 -17.01 -1.54 20.84
C GLY A 494 -17.58 -1.59 19.43
N ALA A 495 -17.61 -2.79 18.84
CA ALA A 495 -18.11 -3.05 17.50
C ALA A 495 -19.59 -3.46 17.49
N GLY A 496 -20.34 -2.99 16.49
CA GLY A 496 -21.69 -3.43 16.13
C GLY A 496 -21.87 -3.38 14.60
N PRO A 497 -22.77 -4.19 14.00
CA PRO A 497 -22.78 -4.43 12.57
C PRO A 497 -23.57 -3.36 11.79
N VAL A 498 -23.06 -2.96 10.62
CA VAL A 498 -23.60 -1.88 9.78
C VAL A 498 -23.98 -2.41 8.39
N MET A 499 -25.14 -1.94 7.91
CA MET A 499 -25.62 -2.07 6.54
C MET A 499 -24.97 -1.01 5.62
N HIS A 500 -24.66 -1.38 4.38
CA HIS A 500 -24.07 -0.53 3.35
C HIS A 500 -24.95 0.68 2.95
N GLU A 501 -24.39 1.89 3.00
CA GLU A 501 -24.95 3.14 2.45
C GLU A 501 -23.90 3.92 1.61
N PRO A 502 -24.30 4.82 0.69
CA PRO A 502 -23.52 5.26 -0.48
C PRO A 502 -22.52 6.44 -0.27
N TRP A 503 -21.81 6.52 0.85
CA TRP A 503 -20.93 7.66 1.21
C TRP A 503 -19.42 7.39 0.96
N SER A 504 -19.06 6.79 -0.18
CA SER A 504 -17.75 6.14 -0.40
C SER A 504 -16.55 7.04 -0.72
N ASP A 505 -16.73 8.36 -0.89
CA ASP A 505 -15.66 9.20 -1.43
C ASP A 505 -14.49 9.44 -0.48
N PHE A 506 -14.67 9.32 0.85
CA PHE A 506 -13.55 9.33 1.80
C PHE A 506 -13.06 7.94 2.20
N GLY A 507 -13.74 6.87 1.76
CA GLY A 507 -13.27 5.48 1.89
C GLY A 507 -12.96 5.01 3.31
N LEU A 508 -13.44 5.71 4.33
CA LEU A 508 -13.27 5.28 5.73
C LEU A 508 -14.35 4.23 6.00
N ASP A 509 -14.01 2.96 5.81
CA ASP A 509 -14.81 1.86 6.38
C ASP A 509 -14.77 2.01 7.92
N PRO A 510 -15.92 2.03 8.60
CA PRO A 510 -16.02 2.24 10.04
C PRO A 510 -15.42 1.11 10.89
#